data_AF-A0A0D1X6J4-F1
#
_entry.id   AF-A0A0D1X6J4-F1
#
_cell.length_a   1.000
_cell.length_b   1.000
_cell.length_c   1.000
_cell.angle_alpha   90.00
_cell.angle_beta   90.00
_cell.angle_gamma   90.00
#
_symmetry.space_group_name_H-M   'P 1'
#
loop_
_entity.id
_entity.type
_entity.pdbx_description
1 polymer ?
#
loop_
_entity_poly.entity_id
_entity_poly.type
_entity_poly.pdbx_seq_one_letter_code
_entity_poly.pdbx_strand_id
1 'polypeptide(L)'
;MKKKLIGGFIIATMAFSGAGAVSAANISSLNRVDLSNMDIETALQLVQSQRSQLLDSQLKNQNLSNKRNEAFDVMTNFLKKMQDSRSSIIGNMR
;
A
#
# COMPACT_ATOMS: atom_id res chain seq x y z
N MET A 1 -44.15 11.07 -28.61
CA MET A 1 -43.42 11.89 -27.61
C MET A 1 -42.49 10.98 -26.85
N LYS A 2 -41.18 11.26 -26.96
CA LYS A 2 -40.07 10.49 -26.37
C LYS A 2 -39.82 11.00 -24.95
N LYS A 3 -39.23 10.14 -24.10
CA LYS A 3 -38.67 10.36 -22.73
C LYS A 3 -39.55 9.80 -21.61
N LYS A 4 -39.23 8.57 -21.16
CA LYS A 4 -39.04 8.17 -19.73
C LYS A 4 -38.35 6.79 -19.69
N LEU A 5 -37.04 6.76 -19.94
CA LEU A 5 -36.19 5.58 -19.68
C LEU A 5 -34.79 6.00 -19.22
N ILE A 6 -34.73 6.88 -18.22
CA ILE A 6 -33.50 7.25 -17.53
C ILE A 6 -33.83 7.23 -16.04
N GLY A 7 -33.73 6.04 -15.47
CA GLY A 7 -33.77 5.78 -14.03
C GLY A 7 -32.89 4.56 -13.76
N GLY A 8 -31.68 4.60 -14.33
CA GLY A 8 -30.69 3.55 -14.22
C GLY A 8 -30.29 3.33 -12.76
N PHE A 9 -30.29 2.07 -12.35
CA PHE A 9 -29.09 1.39 -11.88
C PHE A 9 -28.12 2.23 -11.03
N ILE A 10 -28.55 2.65 -9.82
CA ILE A 10 -27.65 3.08 -8.73
C ILE A 10 -28.07 2.37 -7.44
N ILE A 11 -28.05 1.04 -7.44
CA ILE A 11 -28.08 0.26 -6.16
C ILE A 11 -26.96 -0.80 -6.12
N ALA A 12 -26.29 -1.11 -7.24
CA ALA A 12 -25.20 -2.09 -7.24
C ALA A 12 -23.79 -1.51 -6.95
N THR A 13 -23.62 -0.19 -6.89
CA THR A 13 -22.30 0.45 -6.76
C THR A 13 -21.82 0.69 -5.33
N MET A 14 -22.64 0.44 -4.30
CA MET A 14 -22.17 0.48 -2.90
C MET A 14 -21.38 -0.77 -2.47
N ALA A 15 -21.17 -1.74 -3.36
CA ALA A 15 -20.43 -2.97 -3.06
C ALA A 15 -18.95 -2.95 -3.52
N PHE A 16 -18.46 -1.89 -4.17
CA PHE A 16 -17.06 -1.84 -4.63
C PHE A 16 -16.51 -0.42 -4.65
N SER A 17 -16.20 0.12 -3.48
CA SER A 17 -15.34 1.30 -3.34
C SER A 17 -14.39 1.04 -2.18
N GLY A 18 -13.13 0.77 -2.51
CA GLY A 18 -12.03 0.63 -1.56
C GLY A 18 -11.76 1.96 -0.85
N ALA A 19 -12.56 2.24 0.16
CA ALA A 19 -12.34 3.13 1.28
C ALA A 19 -13.45 2.73 2.24
N GLY A 20 -13.13 1.84 3.17
CA GLY A 20 -14.10 1.09 3.97
C GLY A 20 -15.24 1.96 4.45
N ALA A 21 -16.46 1.55 4.11
CA ALA A 21 -17.65 1.89 4.86
C ALA A 21 -17.32 1.65 6.34
N VAL A 22 -17.04 2.71 7.08
CA VAL A 22 -16.77 2.60 8.51
C VAL A 22 -18.11 2.30 9.12
N SER A 23 -18.40 1.01 9.33
CA SER A 23 -19.60 0.56 10.02
C SER A 23 -19.74 1.41 11.29
N ALA A 24 -20.91 2.00 11.54
CA ALA A 24 -21.13 2.84 12.73
C ALA A 24 -20.74 2.12 14.05
N ALA A 25 -20.67 0.79 14.03
CA ALA A 25 -20.09 -0.05 15.07
C ALA A 25 -18.60 0.22 15.38
N ASN A 26 -17.76 0.50 14.38
CA ASN A 26 -16.34 0.86 14.57
C ASN A 26 -16.17 2.29 15.10
N ILE A 27 -17.04 3.23 14.70
CA ILE A 27 -17.03 4.62 15.22
C ILE A 27 -17.43 4.64 16.71
N SER A 28 -18.37 3.77 17.10
CA SER A 28 -18.75 3.58 18.51
C SER A 28 -17.60 3.03 19.37
N SER A 29 -16.64 2.32 18.76
CA SER A 29 -15.40 1.87 19.42
C SER A 29 -14.35 2.99 19.53
N LEU A 30 -14.33 3.96 18.62
CA LEU A 30 -13.44 5.13 18.69
C LEU A 30 -13.92 6.16 19.73
N ASN A 31 -15.23 6.23 19.97
CA ASN A 31 -15.82 7.08 21.03
C ASN A 31 -15.54 6.55 22.46
N ARG A 32 -14.84 5.41 22.59
CA ARG A 32 -14.39 4.84 23.87
C ARG A 32 -12.87 4.91 24.04
N VAL A 33 -12.18 5.75 23.27
CA VAL A 33 -10.94 6.32 23.76
C VAL A 33 -11.35 7.44 24.70
N ASP A 34 -11.44 7.10 25.98
CA ASP A 34 -11.68 8.03 27.09
C ASP A 34 -10.51 9.02 27.17
N LEU A 35 -10.57 10.03 26.29
CA LEU A 35 -9.59 11.11 26.18
C LEU A 35 -9.69 12.08 27.36
N SER A 36 -10.77 12.00 28.14
CA SER A 36 -11.06 12.88 29.28
C SER A 36 -10.31 12.46 30.54
N ASN A 37 -9.91 11.20 30.66
CA ASN A 37 -9.19 10.66 31.81
C ASN A 37 -7.75 10.23 31.50
N MET A 38 -7.23 10.55 30.31
CA MET A 38 -5.86 10.26 29.93
C MET A 38 -5.00 11.50 30.20
N ASP A 39 -4.01 11.39 31.08
CA ASP A 39 -3.05 12.47 31.30
C ASP A 39 -2.47 12.92 29.97
N ILE A 40 -2.51 14.23 29.70
CA ILE A 40 -2.05 14.82 28.43
C ILE A 40 -0.60 14.43 28.15
N GLU A 41 0.23 14.27 29.19
CA GLU A 41 1.60 13.77 29.06
C GLU A 41 1.65 12.33 28.56
N THR A 42 0.82 11.42 29.09
CA THR A 42 0.73 10.03 28.61
C THR A 42 0.19 9.97 27.18
N ALA A 43 -0.81 10.78 26.86
CA ALA A 43 -1.33 10.89 25.50
C ALA A 43 -0.26 11.39 24.52
N LEU A 44 0.52 12.41 24.90
CA LEU A 44 1.61 12.92 24.08
C LEU A 44 2.75 11.91 23.93
N GLN A 45 3.11 11.17 24.99
CA GLN A 45 4.11 10.10 24.91
C GLN A 45 3.66 8.97 23.98
N LEU A 46 2.38 8.57 24.05
CA LEU A 46 1.81 7.56 23.14
C LEU A 46 1.82 8.05 21.69
N VAL A 47 1.45 9.31 21.43
CA VAL A 47 1.50 9.91 20.10
C VAL A 47 2.94 9.97 19.57
N GLN A 48 3.90 10.35 20.41
CA GLN A 48 5.32 10.37 20.04
C GLN A 48 5.85 8.96 19.73
N SER A 49 5.49 7.97 20.54
CA SER A 49 5.84 6.56 20.33
C SER A 49 5.26 6.03 19.01
N GLN A 50 3.97 6.26 18.75
CA GLN A 50 3.33 5.88 17.49
C GLN A 50 4.00 6.56 16.29
N ARG A 51 4.35 7.85 16.42
CA ARG A 51 5.04 8.58 15.36
C ARG A 51 6.42 7.96 15.06
N SER A 52 7.16 7.56 16.09
CA SER A 52 8.44 6.85 15.92
C SER A 52 8.25 5.52 15.22
N GLN A 53 7.28 4.70 15.64
CA GLN A 53 7.00 3.40 15.03
C GLN A 53 6.60 3.49 13.55
N LEU A 54 5.81 4.51 13.20
CA LEU A 54 5.42 4.78 11.82
C LEU A 54 6.64 5.20 10.98
N LEU A 55 7.50 6.08 11.51
CA LEU A 55 8.74 6.49 10.85
C LEU A 55 9.67 5.29 10.63
N ASP A 56 9.84 4.42 11.63
CA ASP A 56 10.66 3.21 11.52
C ASP A 56 10.10 2.24 10.48
N SER A 57 8.78 2.05 10.45
CA SER A 57 8.12 1.21 9.46
C SER A 57 8.26 1.77 8.05
N GLN A 58 8.15 3.09 7.90
CA GLN A 58 8.32 3.77 6.62
C GLN A 58 9.78 3.71 6.14
N LEU A 59 10.75 3.91 7.03
CA LEU A 59 12.17 3.79 6.72
C LEU A 59 12.55 2.36 6.35
N LYS A 60 12.02 1.36 7.07
CA LYS A 60 12.21 -0.06 6.75
C LYS A 60 11.63 -0.38 5.36
N ASN A 61 10.43 0.08 5.05
CA ASN A 61 9.81 -0.12 3.74
C ASN A 61 10.61 0.54 2.62
N GLN A 62 11.12 1.76 2.83
CA GLN A 62 12.00 2.43 1.88
C GLN A 62 13.30 1.64 1.66
N ASN A 63 13.93 1.15 2.74
CA ASN A 63 15.12 0.30 2.64
C ASN A 63 14.85 -0.99 1.87
N LEU A 64 13.71 -1.65 2.11
CA LEU A 64 13.30 -2.83 1.34
C LEU A 64 13.08 -2.47 -0.13
N SER A 65 12.47 -1.32 -0.43
CA SER A 65 12.28 -0.86 -1.80
C SER A 65 13.60 -0.59 -2.51
N ASN A 66 14.56 0.05 -1.83
CA ASN A 66 15.89 0.30 -2.37
C ASN A 66 16.64 -1.01 -2.63
N LYS A 67 16.64 -1.96 -1.68
CA LYS A 67 17.23 -3.29 -1.87
C LYS A 67 16.59 -4.06 -3.03
N ARG A 68 15.27 -3.94 -3.22
CA ARG A 68 14.58 -4.52 -4.37
C ARG A 68 15.08 -3.91 -5.68
N ASN A 69 15.24 -2.59 -5.74
CA ASN A 69 15.73 -1.92 -6.94
C ASN A 69 17.16 -2.37 -7.30
N GLU A 70 18.06 -2.46 -6.31
CA GLU A 70 19.42 -3.00 -6.52
C GLU A 70 19.39 -4.45 -7.02
N ALA A 71 18.55 -5.30 -6.42
CA ALA A 71 18.40 -6.68 -6.87
C ALA A 71 17.85 -6.78 -8.29
N PHE A 72 16.93 -5.88 -8.69
CA PHE A 72 16.41 -5.81 -10.06
C PHE A 72 17.49 -5.39 -11.07
N ASP A 73 18.36 -4.44 -10.72
CA ASP A 73 19.47 -4.04 -11.58
C ASP A 73 20.46 -5.20 -11.77
N VAL A 74 20.85 -5.86 -10.67
CA VAL A 74 21.71 -7.06 -10.74
C VAL A 74 21.08 -8.17 -11.58
N MET A 75 19.79 -8.45 -11.39
CA MET A 75 19.06 -9.47 -12.14
C MET A 75 18.99 -9.12 -13.63
N THR A 76 18.72 -7.86 -13.96
CA THR A 76 18.67 -7.38 -15.35
C THR A 76 20.03 -7.53 -16.02
N ASN A 77 21.10 -7.16 -15.31
CA ASN A 77 22.47 -7.35 -15.79
C ASN A 77 22.83 -8.84 -15.96
N PHE A 78 22.38 -9.71 -15.06
CA PHE A 78 22.58 -11.15 -15.17
C PHE A 78 21.83 -11.74 -16.38
N LEU A 79 20.56 -11.36 -16.57
CA LEU A 79 19.77 -11.76 -17.73
C LEU A 79 20.39 -11.30 -19.04
N LYS A 80 20.89 -10.06 -19.09
CA LYS A 80 21.61 -9.52 -20.25
C LYS A 80 22.85 -10.35 -20.56
N LYS A 81 23.70 -10.61 -19.57
CA LYS A 81 24.89 -11.48 -19.71
C LYS A 81 24.54 -12.89 -20.18
N MET A 82 23.46 -13.47 -19.66
CA MET A 82 22.97 -14.79 -20.09
C MET A 82 22.47 -14.75 -21.53
N GLN A 83 21.76 -13.70 -21.93
CA GLN A 83 21.30 -13.52 -23.31
C GLN A 83 22.49 -13.37 -24.26
N ASP A 84 23.50 -12.57 -23.89
CA ASP A 84 24.73 -12.39 -24.68
C ASP A 84 25.51 -13.70 -24.78
N SER A 85 25.61 -14.46 -23.69
CA SER A 85 26.23 -15.80 -23.68
C SER A 85 25.50 -16.77 -24.61
N ARG A 86 24.15 -16.81 -24.57
CA ARG A 86 23.34 -17.63 -25.48
C ARG A 86 23.49 -17.18 -26.93
N SER A 87 23.53 -15.87 -27.17
CA SER A 87 23.76 -15.30 -28.50
C SER A 87 25.15 -15.65 -29.04
N SER A 88 26.17 -15.66 -28.19
CA SER A 88 27.53 -16.06 -28.54
C SER A 88 27.62 -17.55 -28.86
N ILE A 89 26.97 -18.40 -28.07
CA ILE A 89 26.90 -19.86 -28.33
C ILE A 89 26.17 -20.13 -29.64
N ILE A 90 24.99 -19.53 -29.86
CA ILE A 90 24.25 -19.70 -31.11
C ILE A 90 25.02 -19.08 -32.29
N GLY A 91 25.66 -17.93 -32.09
CA GLY A 91 26.45 -17.24 -33.12
C GLY A 91 27.67 -18.05 -33.55
N ASN A 92 28.36 -18.72 -32.62
CA ASN A 92 29.48 -19.62 -32.94
C ASN A 92 29.03 -20.96 -33.57
N MET A 93 27.75 -21.33 -33.46
CA MET A 93 27.20 -22.54 -34.05
C MET A 93 26.48 -22.31 -35.40
N ARG A 94 26.40 -21.06 -35.86
CA ARG A 94 25.79 -20.68 -37.14
C ARG A 94 26.83 -20.47 -38.24
#